data_AF-A0A7C4Y3I3-F1
#
_entry.id   AF-A0A7C4Y3I3-F1
#
_cell.length_a   1.000
_cell.length_b   1.000
_cell.length_c   1.000
_cell.angle_alpha   90.00
_cell.angle_beta   90.00
_cell.angle_gamma   90.00
#
_symmetry.space_group_name_H-M   'P 1'
#
loop_
_entity.id
_entity.type
_entity.pdbx_description
1 polymer ?
#
loop_
_entity_poly.entity_id
_entity_poly.type
_entity_poly.pdbx_seq_one_letter_code
_entity_poly.pdbx_strand_id
1 'polypeptide(L)'
;MQNIYNYWLYNVKVNELKALSFDRLESTINNHIISVVGHFKTNLLSDTIIQTQLINIKVKTFSHSSIKKMYDALNACFKYAVARRDLRFNHMDTVTMSSLFTLY
;
A
#
# COMPACT_ATOMS: atom_id res chain seq x y z
N MET A 1 5.50 7.37 -15.82
CA MET A 1 4.32 7.95 -15.13
C MET A 1 4.66 8.05 -13.66
N GLN A 2 4.71 9.27 -13.10
CA GLN A 2 4.94 9.46 -11.68
C GLN A 2 3.64 9.18 -10.93
N ASN A 3 3.59 8.06 -10.19
CA ASN A 3 2.45 7.69 -9.37
C ASN A 3 2.60 8.28 -7.96
N ILE A 4 1.48 8.47 -7.26
CA ILE A 4 1.43 9.07 -5.91
C ILE A 4 2.36 8.38 -4.89
N TYR A 5 2.59 7.07 -5.08
CA TYR A 5 3.50 6.24 -4.30
C TYR A 5 4.95 6.74 -4.35
N ASN A 6 5.46 7.05 -5.55
CA ASN A 6 6.83 7.54 -5.73
C ASN A 6 6.98 8.93 -5.14
N TYR A 7 5.96 9.78 -5.31
CA TYR A 7 5.99 11.10 -4.71
C TYR A 7 6.07 11.01 -3.18
N TRP A 8 5.26 10.15 -2.56
CA TRP A 8 5.30 9.94 -1.11
C TRP A 8 6.63 9.35 -0.64
N LEU A 9 7.17 8.35 -1.35
CA LEU A 9 8.46 7.74 -1.05
C LEU A 9 9.59 8.78 -1.06
N TYR A 10 9.82 9.43 -2.20
CA TYR A 10 11.01 10.26 -2.40
C TYR A 10 10.90 11.68 -1.87
N ASN A 11 9.70 12.19 -1.56
CA ASN A 11 9.56 13.53 -0.97
C ASN A 11 9.34 13.51 0.54
N VAL A 12 8.77 12.43 1.09
CA VAL A 12 8.42 12.35 2.51
C VAL A 12 9.24 11.28 3.21
N LYS A 13 9.12 10.02 2.79
CA LYS A 13 9.71 8.90 3.53
C LYS A 13 11.23 8.85 3.47
N VAL A 14 11.84 9.36 2.40
CA VAL A 14 13.32 9.47 2.31
C VAL A 14 13.90 10.37 3.41
N ASN A 15 13.15 11.38 3.85
CA ASN A 15 13.60 12.32 4.89
C ASN A 15 13.34 11.79 6.31
N GLU A 16 12.39 10.88 6.46
CA GLU A 16 11.96 10.33 7.76
C GLU A 16 12.73 9.05 8.14
N LEU A 17 13.13 8.25 7.14
CA LEU A 17 13.71 6.94 7.35
C LEU A 17 15.22 6.92 7.08
N LYS A 18 15.93 6.07 7.83
CA LYS A 18 17.30 5.68 7.48
C LYS A 18 17.32 4.91 6.16
N ALA A 19 18.39 5.05 5.38
CA ALA A 19 18.56 4.43 4.06
C ALA A 19 18.10 2.96 3.99
N LEU A 20 18.61 2.10 4.87
CA LEU A 20 18.26 0.66 4.87
C LEU A 20 16.77 0.37 5.17
N SER A 21 16.09 1.25 5.91
CA SER A 21 14.64 1.13 6.16
C SER A 21 13.84 1.66 4.99
N PHE A 22 14.33 2.72 4.34
CA PHE A 22 13.78 3.26 3.12
C PHE A 22 13.84 2.23 1.98
N ASP A 23 15.00 1.60 1.73
CA ASP A 23 15.18 0.60 0.67
C ASP A 23 14.19 -0.58 0.81
N ARG A 24 13.94 -1.02 2.05
CA ARG A 24 12.95 -2.07 2.32
C ARG A 24 11.52 -1.63 2.04
N LEU A 25 11.18 -0.39 2.39
CA LEU A 25 9.86 0.19 2.12
C LEU A 25 9.65 0.38 0.62
N GLU A 26 10.64 0.95 -0.07
CA GLU A 26 10.66 1.14 -1.51
C GLU A 26 10.49 -0.20 -2.24
N SER A 27 11.27 -1.21 -1.88
CA SER A 27 11.16 -2.55 -2.45
C SER A 27 9.77 -3.16 -2.23
N THR A 28 9.19 -3.00 -1.03
CA THR A 28 7.83 -3.48 -0.74
C THR A 28 6.79 -2.81 -1.63
N ILE A 29 6.90 -1.50 -1.81
CA ILE A 29 5.95 -0.72 -2.62
C ILE A 29 6.11 -1.08 -4.10
N ASN A 30 7.32 -1.08 -4.62
CA ASN A 30 7.58 -1.34 -6.04
C ASN A 30 7.19 -2.78 -6.43
N ASN A 31 7.64 -3.77 -5.66
CA ASN A 31 7.48 -5.18 -6.03
C ASN A 31 6.11 -5.76 -5.67
N HIS A 32 5.39 -5.20 -4.69
CA HIS A 32 4.14 -5.80 -4.22
C HIS A 32 2.92 -4.90 -4.43
N ILE A 33 3.04 -3.60 -4.18
CA ILE A 33 1.91 -2.66 -4.30
C ILE A 33 1.79 -2.20 -5.76
N ILE A 34 2.81 -1.56 -6.31
CA ILE A 34 2.78 -1.00 -7.67
C ILE A 34 2.54 -2.10 -8.72
N SER A 35 3.15 -3.28 -8.55
CA SER A 35 2.93 -4.43 -9.43
C SER A 35 1.47 -4.88 -9.55
N VAL A 36 0.61 -4.57 -8.58
CA VAL A 36 -0.80 -5.00 -8.54
C VAL A 36 -1.72 -3.80 -8.76
N VAL A 37 -1.55 -2.75 -7.97
CA VAL A 37 -2.46 -1.60 -7.94
C VAL A 37 -1.91 -0.37 -8.67
N GLY A 38 -0.63 -0.36 -9.05
CA GLY A 38 0.04 0.79 -9.66
C GLY A 38 -0.42 1.12 -11.08
N HIS A 39 -1.11 0.19 -11.73
CA HIS A 39 -1.72 0.40 -13.05
C HIS A 39 -3.09 1.08 -12.98
N PHE A 40 -3.72 1.09 -11.81
CA PHE A 40 -5.00 1.77 -11.63
C PHE A 40 -4.77 3.27 -11.44
N LYS A 41 -5.61 4.09 -12.08
CA LYS A 41 -5.65 5.52 -11.77
C LYS A 41 -6.11 5.69 -10.32
N THR A 42 -5.55 6.67 -9.62
CA THR A 42 -5.88 7.00 -8.22
C THR A 42 -7.40 7.16 -7.98
N ASN A 43 -8.15 7.67 -8.96
CA ASN A 43 -9.61 7.81 -8.88
C ASN A 43 -10.41 6.52 -9.13
N LEU A 44 -9.80 5.50 -9.74
CA LEU A 44 -10.44 4.22 -10.05
C LEU A 44 -10.10 3.14 -9.02
N LEU A 45 -9.07 3.36 -8.22
CA LEU A 45 -8.70 2.42 -7.19
C LEU A 45 -9.75 2.48 -6.09
N SER A 46 -10.56 1.45 -5.91
CA SER A 46 -11.51 1.34 -4.79
C SER A 46 -10.96 0.45 -3.67
N ASP A 47 -11.54 0.57 -2.49
CA ASP A 47 -11.32 -0.35 -1.36
C ASP A 47 -11.54 -1.81 -1.77
N THR A 48 -12.56 -2.09 -2.57
CA THR A 48 -12.84 -3.44 -3.08
C THR A 48 -11.71 -3.98 -3.94
N ILE A 49 -11.13 -3.15 -4.82
CA ILE A 49 -9.98 -3.53 -5.65
C ILE A 49 -8.78 -3.84 -4.76
N ILE A 50 -8.51 -3.02 -3.74
CA ILE A 50 -7.39 -3.25 -2.83
C ILE A 50 -7.59 -4.54 -2.04
N GLN A 51 -8.78 -4.79 -1.51
CA GLN A 51 -9.08 -6.01 -0.78
C GLN A 51 -8.92 -7.26 -1.67
N THR A 52 -9.52 -7.24 -2.86
CA THR A 52 -9.58 -8.43 -3.73
C THR A 52 -8.29 -8.67 -4.49
N GLN A 53 -7.66 -7.64 -5.06
CA GLN A 53 -6.50 -7.77 -5.92
C GLN A 53 -5.18 -7.72 -5.14
N LEU A 54 -5.11 -7.00 -4.02
CA LEU A 54 -3.88 -6.94 -3.22
C LEU A 54 -3.94 -7.90 -2.03
N ILE A 55 -4.85 -7.68 -1.08
CA ILE A 55 -4.84 -8.41 0.20
C ILE A 55 -5.17 -9.89 0.01
N ASN A 56 -6.28 -10.21 -0.66
CA ASN A 56 -6.75 -11.59 -0.83
C ASN A 56 -5.85 -12.43 -1.76
N ILE A 57 -5.08 -11.80 -2.65
CA ILE A 57 -4.08 -12.50 -3.46
C ILE A 57 -2.82 -12.74 -2.64
N LYS A 58 -2.29 -11.70 -1.97
CA LYS A 58 -1.03 -11.79 -1.22
C LYS A 58 -1.15 -12.69 0.01
N VAL A 59 -2.32 -12.81 0.64
CA VAL A 59 -2.52 -13.74 1.77
C VAL A 59 -2.31 -15.21 1.41
N LYS A 60 -2.44 -15.57 0.14
CA LYS A 60 -2.21 -16.95 -0.32
C LYS A 60 -0.72 -17.32 -0.39
N THR A 61 0.17 -16.34 -0.45
CA THR A 61 1.60 -16.58 -0.74
C THR A 61 2.55 -15.96 0.28
N PHE A 62 2.11 -14.98 1.07
CA PHE A 62 2.94 -14.25 2.03
C PHE A 62 2.51 -14.49 3.46
N SER A 63 3.48 -14.38 4.38
CA SER A 63 3.20 -14.41 5.81
C SER A 63 2.39 -13.20 6.27
N HIS A 64 1.63 -13.38 7.35
CA HIS A 64 0.88 -12.31 8.02
C HIS A 64 1.70 -11.03 8.23
N SER A 65 2.92 -11.15 8.76
CA SER A 65 3.80 -10.00 9.00
C SER A 65 4.21 -9.27 7.72
N SER A 66 4.31 -9.96 6.59
CA SER A 66 4.63 -9.35 5.30
C SER A 66 3.42 -8.59 4.75
N ILE A 67 2.23 -9.18 4.85
CA ILE A 67 0.97 -8.54 4.45
C ILE A 67 0.73 -7.29 5.29
N LYS A 68 0.99 -7.37 6.62
CA LYS A 68 0.86 -6.22 7.52
C LYS A 68 1.73 -5.06 7.06
N LYS A 69 2.98 -5.32 6.69
CA LYS A 69 3.89 -4.28 6.17
C LYS A 69 3.36 -3.63 4.89
N MET A 70 2.81 -4.43 3.97
CA MET A 70 2.19 -3.91 2.75
C MET A 70 0.94 -3.06 3.07
N TYR A 71 0.08 -3.55 3.96
CA TYR A 71 -1.12 -2.86 4.41
C TYR A 71 -0.79 -1.52 5.08
N ASP A 72 0.16 -1.52 6.02
CA ASP A 72 0.59 -0.32 6.75
C ASP A 72 1.22 0.70 5.80
N ALA A 73 2.06 0.26 4.85
CA ALA A 73 2.67 1.12 3.85
C ALA A 73 1.62 1.78 2.95
N LEU A 74 0.64 1.01 2.47
CA LEU A 74 -0.42 1.53 1.61
C LEU A 74 -1.33 2.51 2.36
N ASN A 75 -1.71 2.18 3.59
CA ASN A 75 -2.50 3.05 4.45
C ASN A 75 -1.78 4.37 4.74
N ALA A 76 -0.48 4.33 5.06
CA ALA A 76 0.30 5.54 5.28
C ALA A 76 0.42 6.41 4.01
N CYS A 77 0.58 5.77 2.84
CA CYS A 77 0.60 6.48 1.56
C CYS A 77 -0.74 7.19 1.27
N PHE A 78 -1.88 6.55 1.57
CA PHE A 78 -3.19 7.16 1.30
C PHE A 78 -3.57 8.22 2.30
N LYS A 79 -3.18 8.08 3.56
CA LYS A 79 -3.28 9.17 4.54
C LYS A 79 -2.55 10.43 4.07
N TYR A 80 -1.36 10.26 3.49
CA TYR A 80 -0.62 11.37 2.89
C TYR A 80 -1.35 11.97 1.68
N ALA A 81 -1.89 11.14 0.79
CA ALA A 81 -2.66 11.59 -0.37
C ALA A 81 -3.93 12.37 0.03
N VAL A 82 -4.64 11.92 1.07
CA VAL A 82 -5.80 12.62 1.62
C VAL A 82 -5.39 13.95 2.25
N ALA A 83 -4.30 13.98 3.03
CA ALA A 83 -3.78 15.21 3.62
C ALA A 83 -3.42 16.27 2.56
N ARG A 84 -2.95 15.82 1.39
CA ARG A 84 -2.68 16.66 0.22
C ARG A 84 -3.91 17.06 -0.60
N ARG A 85 -5.08 16.51 -0.28
CA ARG A 85 -6.33 16.63 -1.05
C ARG A 85 -6.24 16.02 -2.46
N ASP A 86 -5.27 15.14 -2.70
CA ASP A 86 -5.17 14.34 -3.93
C ASP A 86 -6.24 13.22 -3.92
N LEU A 87 -6.64 12.76 -2.73
CA LEU A 87 -7.76 11.86 -2.48
C LEU A 87 -8.79 12.53 -1.55
N ARG A 88 -10.08 12.25 -1.78
CA ARG A 88 -11.16 12.75 -0.91
C ARG A 88 -11.28 12.00 0.41
N PHE A 89 -11.02 10.69 0.38
CA PHE A 89 -11.11 9.81 1.54
C PHE A 89 -10.03 8.72 1.43
N ASN A 90 -9.68 8.10 2.56
CA ASN A 90 -8.71 7.04 2.59
C ASN A 90 -9.40 5.71 2.30
N HIS A 91 -9.12 5.11 1.14
CA HIS A 91 -9.79 3.87 0.72
C HIS A 91 -9.32 2.66 1.56
N MET A 92 -8.22 2.79 2.31
CA MET A 92 -7.77 1.73 3.22
C MET A 92 -8.58 1.66 4.51
N ASP A 93 -9.40 2.67 4.84
CA ASP A 93 -10.18 2.68 6.08
C ASP A 93 -11.26 1.57 6.12
N THR A 94 -11.71 1.10 4.95
CA THR A 94 -12.68 0.01 4.83
C THR A 94 -12.04 -1.34 4.45
N VAL A 95 -10.74 -1.36 4.18
CA VAL A 95 -9.99 -2.57 3.85
C VAL A 95 -9.63 -3.30 5.13
N THR A 96 -9.91 -4.60 5.18
CA THR A 96 -9.56 -5.42 6.34
C THR A 96 -8.35 -6.26 6.04
N MET A 97 -7.37 -6.21 6.95
CA MET A 97 -6.30 -7.20 6.97
C MET A 97 -6.93 -8.55 7.36
N SER A 98 -7.16 -9.41 6.37
CA SER A 98 -7.81 -10.71 6.59
C SER A 98 -7.03 -11.52 7.63
N SER A 99 -7.66 -11.83 8.75
CA SER A 99 -7.08 -12.65 9.83
C SER A 99 -7.16 -14.16 9.55
N LEU A 100 -7.48 -14.57 8.32
CA LEU A 100 -7.79 -15.96 7.94
C LEU A 100 -6.59 -16.94 8.01
N PHE A 101 -5.55 -16.64 8.79
CA PHE A 101 -4.52 -17.62 9.16
C PHE A 101 -5.04 -18.74 10.09
N THR A 102 -6.35 -18.82 10.38
CA THR A 102 -6.91 -19.79 11.34
C THR A 102 -7.94 -20.77 10.75
N LEU A 103 -8.16 -20.79 9.43
CA LEU A 103 -9.13 -21.71 8.82
C LEU A 103 -8.57 -22.41 7.57
N TYR A 104 -7.43 -23.10 7.71
CA TYR A 104 -7.05 -24.23 6.86
C TYR A 104 -6.13 -25.18 7.64
#